data_AF-A0A350AFH0-F1
#
_entry.id   AF-A0A350AFH0-F1
#
_cell.length_a   1.000
_cell.length_b   1.000
_cell.length_c   1.000
_cell.angle_alpha   90.00
_cell.angle_beta   90.00
_cell.angle_gamma   90.00
#
_symmetry.space_group_name_H-M   'P 1'
#
loop_
_entity.id
_entity.type
_entity.pdbx_description
1 polymer ?
#
loop_
_entity_poly.entity_id
_entity_poly.type
_entity_poly.pdbx_seq_one_letter_code
_entity_poly.pdbx_strand_id
1 'polypeptide(L)' 'MVRQCQSNTCPVGVCTQNDALRAKFTGTADKVVNLITFYA' A
#
# COMPACT_ATOMS: atom_id res chain seq x y z
N MET A 1 0.22 -4.88 -9.41
CA MET A 1 0.34 -6.00 -8.45
C MET A 1 1.60 -6.81 -8.75
N VAL A 2 2.71 -6.49 -8.08
CA VAL A 2 4.04 -7.07 -8.40
C VAL A 2 4.33 -8.41 -7.70
N ARG A 3 3.50 -8.82 -6.71
CA ARG A 3 3.56 -10.12 -6.02
C ARG A 3 4.89 -10.41 -5.28
N GLN A 4 5.43 -9.42 -4.59
CA GLN A 4 6.71 -9.51 -3.85
C GLN A 4 6.55 -9.30 -2.34
N CYS A 5 5.38 -9.62 -1.78
CA CYS A 5 5.07 -9.31 -0.38
C CYS A 5 6.03 -10.01 0.59
N GLN A 6 6.33 -11.29 0.34
CA GLN A 6 7.24 -12.10 1.15
C GLN A 6 8.71 -11.68 1.06
N SER A 7 9.08 -10.85 0.07
CA SER A 7 10.47 -10.47 -0.18
C SER A 7 10.89 -9.21 0.58
N ASN A 8 9.98 -8.55 1.31
CA ASN A 8 10.22 -7.26 1.97
C ASN A 8 10.61 -6.11 1.00
N THR A 9 10.44 -6.28 -0.31
CA THR A 9 10.84 -5.32 -1.35
C THR A 9 9.65 -4.65 -2.04
N CYS A 10 8.55 -4.41 -1.32
CA CYS A 10 7.37 -3.79 -1.89
C CYS A 10 7.71 -2.38 -2.46
N PRO A 11 7.60 -2.15 -3.78
CA PRO A 11 8.06 -0.90 -4.40
C PRO A 11 7.20 0.31 -4.02
N VAL A 12 5.99 0.06 -3.51
CA VAL A 12 4.98 1.07 -3.14
C VAL A 12 4.78 1.20 -1.63
N GLY A 13 5.60 0.53 -0.81
CA GLY A 13 5.55 0.71 0.64
C GLY A 13 4.37 0.05 1.38
N VAL A 14 3.58 -0.81 0.72
CA VAL A 14 2.39 -1.44 1.33
C VAL A 14 2.78 -2.57 2.30
N CYS A 15 3.64 -3.49 1.87
CA CYS A 15 4.03 -4.69 2.62
C CYS A 15 5.56 -4.80 2.72
N THR A 16 6.18 -3.86 3.43
CA THR A 16 7.63 -3.82 3.67
C THR A 16 7.92 -3.14 5.02
N GLN A 17 8.95 -3.61 5.70
CA GLN A 17 9.51 -3.00 6.91
C GLN A 17 10.72 -2.12 6.62
N ASN A 18 11.19 -2.05 5.38
CA ASN A 18 12.28 -1.16 4.99
C ASN A 18 11.78 0.30 4.99
N ASP A 19 12.38 1.16 5.81
CA ASP A 19 11.95 2.54 5.99
C ASP A 19 11.98 3.37 4.70
N ALA A 20 12.99 3.17 3.85
CA ALA A 20 13.08 3.87 2.56
C ALA A 20 11.97 3.45 1.57
N LEU A 21 11.47 2.21 1.69
CA LEU A 21 10.34 1.73 0.90
C LEU A 21 9.01 2.13 1.53
N ARG A 22 8.89 2.16 2.87
CA ARG A 22 7.71 2.65 3.59
C ARG A 22 7.44 4.12 3.29
N ALA A 23 8.48 4.95 3.15
CA ALA A 23 8.36 6.35 2.75
C ALA A 23 7.68 6.55 1.38
N LYS A 24 7.57 5.50 0.55
CA LYS A 24 6.89 5.54 -0.76
C LYS A 24 5.37 5.31 -0.68
N PHE A 25 4.83 5.03 0.51
CA PHE A 25 3.41 4.77 0.67
C PHE A 25 2.59 6.06 0.51
N THR A 26 1.64 6.07 -0.43
CA THR A 26 0.77 7.22 -0.73
C THR A 26 -0.71 6.93 -0.46
N GLY A 27 -1.02 5.84 0.25
CA GLY A 27 -2.39 5.51 0.65
C GLY A 27 -2.92 6.46 1.72
N THR A 28 -4.23 6.69 1.73
CA THR A 28 -4.93 7.55 2.70
C THR A 28 -6.21 6.85 3.13
N ALA A 29 -6.74 7.21 4.30
CA ALA A 29 -8.01 6.67 4.78
C ALA A 29 -9.16 6.95 3.80
N ASP A 30 -9.23 8.18 3.26
CA ASP A 30 -10.28 8.60 2.33
C ASP A 30 -10.34 7.72 1.08
N LYS A 31 -9.20 7.28 0.55
CA LYS A 31 -9.15 6.37 -0.61
C LYS A 31 -9.85 5.03 -0.32
N VAL A 32 -9.76 4.52 0.91
CA VAL A 32 -10.43 3.28 1.32
C VAL A 32 -11.91 3.52 1.55
N VAL A 33 -12.27 4.62 2.23
CA VAL A 33 -13.68 5.01 2.45
C VAL A 33 -14.39 5.15 1.11
N ASN A 34 -13.82 5.92 0.18
CA ASN A 34 -14.39 6.13 -1.15
C ASN A 34 -14.56 4.80 -1.91
N LEU A 35 -13.60 3.88 -1.82
CA LEU A 35 -13.73 2.55 -2.44
C LEU A 35 -14.96 1.81 -1.91
N ILE A 36 -15.14 1.75 -0.59
CA ILE A 36 -16.29 1.08 0.04
C ILE A 36 -17.60 1.80 -0.28
N THR A 37 -17.61 3.13 -0.29
CA THR A 37 -18.77 3.94 -0.68
C THR A 37 -19.21 3.68 -2.12
N PHE A 38 -18.30 3.45 -3.06
CA PHE A 38 -18.67 3.11 -4.45
C PHE A 38 -19.27 1.70 -4.60
N TYR A 39 -18.99 0.79 -3.67
CA TYR A 39 -19.55 -0.57 -3.69
C TYR A 39 -20.92 -0.69 -3.02
N ALA A 40 -21.27 0.25 -2.14
CA ALA A 40 -22.55 0.30 -1.43
C ALA A 40 -23.69 0.76 -2.36
#